data_AF-A0A5P9PVX3-F1
#
_entry.id   AF-A0A5P9PVX3-F1
#
_cell.length_a   1.000
_cell.length_b   1.000
_cell.length_c   1.000
_cell.angle_alpha   90.00
_cell.angle_beta   90.00
_cell.angle_gamma   90.00
#
_symmetry.space_group_name_H-M   'P 1'
#
loop_
_entity.id
_entity.type
_entity.pdbx_description
1 polymer ?
#
loop_
_entity_poly.entity_id
_entity_poly.type
_entity_poly.pdbx_seq_one_letter_code
_entity_poly.pdbx_strand_id
1 'polypeptide(L)'
;MSRERLAAQQAELLRALLAGGAAPAGFDPGRVEVEVRALRAKRRRIVAYLRPELPQELGDRFVPLFTEYAATHPREEGVRMRQDAENFANWLTARGELKRPRWWQRLPGRAVRAR
;
A
#
# COMPACT_ATOMS: atom_id res chain seq x y z
N MET A 1 10.63 -25.66 -20.20
CA MET A 1 10.49 -24.90 -18.95
C MET A 1 10.05 -25.87 -17.86
N SER A 2 10.72 -25.91 -16.71
CA SER A 2 10.26 -26.70 -15.55
C SER A 2 9.23 -25.89 -14.75
N ARG A 3 8.37 -26.59 -13.99
CA ARG A 3 7.37 -25.94 -13.10
C ARG A 3 8.03 -25.00 -12.10
N GLU A 4 9.20 -25.37 -11.60
CA GLU A 4 10.00 -24.57 -10.67
C GLU A 4 10.47 -23.24 -11.30
N ARG A 5 10.94 -23.28 -12.55
CA ARG A 5 11.37 -22.07 -13.26
C ARG A 5 10.21 -21.09 -13.49
N LEU A 6 9.02 -21.61 -13.79
CA LEU A 6 7.82 -20.77 -13.92
C LEU A 6 7.42 -20.15 -12.57
N ALA A 7 7.39 -20.94 -11.50
CA ALA A 7 7.06 -20.44 -10.18
C ALA A 7 8.04 -19.34 -9.71
N ALA A 8 9.34 -19.52 -9.99
CA ALA A 8 10.36 -18.52 -9.71
C ALA A 8 10.12 -17.20 -10.46
N GLN A 9 9.80 -17.26 -11.76
CA GLN A 9 9.47 -16.07 -12.56
C GLN A 9 8.18 -15.39 -12.09
N GLN A 10 7.16 -16.16 -11.70
CA GLN A 10 5.92 -15.61 -11.14
C GLN A 10 6.19 -14.88 -9.81
N ALA A 11 7.00 -15.46 -8.94
CA ALA A 11 7.42 -14.81 -7.69
C ALA A 11 8.22 -13.52 -7.95
N GLU A 12 9.09 -13.53 -8.97
CA GLU A 12 9.84 -12.34 -9.39
C GLU A 12 8.92 -11.23 -9.91
N LEU A 13 7.93 -11.59 -10.74
CA LEU A 13 6.92 -10.64 -11.22
C LEU A 13 6.10 -10.06 -10.06
N LEU A 14 5.65 -10.91 -9.13
CA LEU A 14 4.89 -10.45 -7.95
C LEU A 14 5.73 -9.50 -7.09
N ARG A 15 7.02 -9.76 -6.90
CA ARG A 15 7.93 -8.83 -6.23
C ARG A 15 8.03 -7.50 -6.98
N ALA A 16 8.26 -7.52 -8.30
CA ALA A 16 8.32 -6.29 -9.09
C ALA A 16 7.04 -5.45 -8.97
N LEU A 17 5.87 -6.10 -8.99
CA LEU A 17 4.56 -5.44 -8.92
C LEU A 17 4.22 -4.88 -7.52
N LEU A 18 4.56 -5.61 -6.45
CA LEU A 18 4.10 -5.30 -5.09
C LEU A 18 5.19 -4.63 -4.24
N ALA A 19 6.42 -5.07 -4.41
CA ALA A 19 7.58 -4.66 -3.64
C ALA A 19 8.51 -3.69 -4.38
N GLY A 20 8.30 -3.51 -5.69
CA GLY A 20 9.24 -2.82 -6.57
C GLY A 20 10.39 -3.73 -7.01
N GLY A 21 11.17 -3.24 -7.96
CA GLY A 21 12.24 -4.00 -8.61
C GLY A 21 12.16 -3.92 -10.12
N ALA A 22 13.18 -4.45 -10.80
CA ALA A 22 13.18 -4.53 -12.25
C ALA A 22 12.12 -5.53 -12.75
N ALA A 23 11.59 -5.27 -13.95
CA ALA A 23 10.75 -6.25 -14.63
C ALA A 23 11.56 -7.53 -14.91
N PRO A 24 11.02 -8.73 -14.61
CA PRO A 24 11.69 -9.99 -14.94
C PRO A 24 11.93 -10.13 -16.44
N ALA A 25 12.94 -10.90 -16.83
CA ALA A 25 13.24 -11.17 -18.23
C ALA A 25 12.00 -11.70 -18.98
N GLY A 26 11.73 -11.14 -20.16
CA GLY A 26 10.57 -11.49 -20.98
C GLY A 26 9.29 -10.70 -20.69
N PHE A 27 9.29 -9.84 -19.65
CA PHE A 27 8.23 -8.87 -19.42
C PHE A 27 8.62 -7.49 -19.97
N ASP A 28 7.64 -6.79 -20.53
CA ASP A 28 7.81 -5.40 -20.96
C ASP A 28 7.89 -4.48 -19.72
N PRO A 29 9.00 -3.75 -19.52
CA PRO A 29 9.15 -2.90 -18.34
C PRO A 29 8.08 -1.81 -18.23
N GLY A 30 7.67 -1.22 -19.36
CA GLY A 30 6.64 -0.18 -19.39
C GLY A 30 5.27 -0.70 -18.95
N ARG A 31 4.90 -1.93 -19.36
CA ARG A 31 3.66 -2.58 -18.90
C ARG A 31 3.69 -2.92 -17.42
N VAL A 32 4.83 -3.37 -16.91
CA VAL A 32 5.01 -3.62 -15.47
C VAL A 32 4.86 -2.32 -14.68
N GLU A 33 5.45 -1.22 -15.14
CA GLU A 33 5.27 0.09 -14.51
C GLU A 33 3.82 0.57 -14.49
N VAL A 34 3.08 0.37 -15.58
CA VAL A 34 1.64 0.71 -15.65
C VAL A 34 0.87 -0.06 -14.58
N GLU A 35 1.14 -1.36 -14.44
CA GLU A 35 0.47 -2.20 -13.44
C GLU A 35 0.84 -1.78 -12.01
N VAL A 36 2.11 -1.46 -11.74
CA VAL A 36 2.55 -0.91 -10.44
C VAL A 36 1.75 0.36 -10.09
N ARG A 37 1.58 1.28 -11.05
CA ARG A 37 0.79 2.52 -10.86
C ARG A 37 -0.68 2.19 -10.60
N ALA A 38 -1.26 1.23 -11.32
CA ALA A 38 -2.64 0.79 -11.12
C ALA A 38 -2.87 0.18 -9.73
N LEU A 39 -1.96 -0.69 -9.28
CA LEU A 39 -2.01 -1.31 -7.96
C LEU A 39 -1.89 -0.26 -6.83
N ARG A 40 -0.97 0.71 -6.97
CA ARG A 40 -0.85 1.84 -6.03
C ARG A 40 -2.13 2.69 -5.98
N ALA A 41 -2.73 2.98 -7.13
CA ALA A 41 -4.01 3.71 -7.20
C ALA A 41 -5.17 2.93 -6.54
N LYS A 42 -5.22 1.60 -6.73
CA LYS A 42 -6.19 0.73 -6.04
C LYS A 42 -5.99 0.77 -4.52
N ARG A 43 -4.74 0.68 -4.07
CA ARG A 43 -4.38 0.76 -2.64
C ARG A 43 -4.86 2.08 -2.03
N ARG A 44 -4.59 3.21 -2.71
CA ARG A 44 -5.09 4.54 -2.32
C ARG A 44 -6.60 4.59 -2.16
N ARG A 45 -7.35 4.06 -3.14
CA ARG A 45 -8.82 4.03 -3.11
C ARG A 45 -9.34 3.22 -1.92
N ILE A 46 -8.71 2.09 -1.62
CA ILE A 46 -9.08 1.27 -0.46
C ILE A 46 -8.81 2.01 0.85
N VAL A 47 -7.69 2.72 0.97
CA VAL A 47 -7.39 3.53 2.16
C VAL A 47 -8.40 4.66 2.32
N ALA A 48 -8.73 5.38 1.25
CA ALA A 48 -9.78 6.42 1.27
C ALA A 48 -11.15 5.84 1.66
N TYR A 49 -11.46 4.62 1.25
CA TYR A 49 -12.70 3.94 1.64
C TYR A 49 -12.71 3.53 3.12
N LEU A 50 -11.59 2.99 3.62
CA LEU A 50 -11.49 2.50 5.00
C LEU A 50 -11.33 3.63 6.03
N ARG A 51 -10.78 4.77 5.62
CA ARG A 51 -10.49 5.94 6.45
C ARG A 51 -10.90 7.22 5.70
N PRO A 52 -12.20 7.45 5.46
CA PRO A 52 -12.70 8.58 4.68
C PRO A 52 -12.37 9.94 5.29
N GLU A 53 -12.06 10.00 6.58
CA GLU A 53 -11.59 11.22 7.24
C GLU A 53 -10.23 11.71 6.71
N LEU A 54 -9.35 10.80 6.24
CA LEU A 54 -8.04 11.18 5.75
C LEU A 54 -8.10 12.07 4.49
N PRO A 55 -8.81 11.69 3.41
CA PRO A 55 -8.98 12.58 2.27
C PRO A 55 -9.81 13.81 2.59
N GLN A 56 -10.75 13.75 3.55
CA GLN A 56 -11.52 14.93 3.99
C GLN A 56 -10.63 15.97 4.68
N GLU A 57 -9.72 15.55 5.56
CA GLU A 57 -8.81 16.45 6.28
C GLU A 57 -7.64 16.92 5.42
N LEU A 58 -7.09 16.04 4.56
CA LEU A 58 -5.92 16.37 3.75
C LEU A 58 -6.26 17.11 2.44
N GLY A 59 -7.50 16.97 1.94
CA GLY A 59 -7.93 17.53 0.66
C GLY A 59 -6.99 17.10 -0.48
N ASP A 60 -6.57 18.08 -1.28
CA ASP A 60 -5.69 17.87 -2.44
C ASP A 60 -4.32 17.27 -2.07
N ARG A 61 -3.90 17.36 -0.80
CA ARG A 61 -2.64 16.77 -0.32
C ARG A 61 -2.72 15.26 -0.15
N PHE A 62 -3.92 14.66 -0.08
CA PHE A 62 -4.10 13.23 0.14
C PHE A 62 -3.41 12.38 -0.94
N VAL A 63 -3.60 12.74 -2.21
CA VAL A 63 -3.03 12.00 -3.35
C VAL A 63 -1.49 12.05 -3.39
N PRO A 64 -0.83 13.23 -3.33
CA PRO A 64 0.62 13.28 -3.32
C PRO A 64 1.23 12.62 -2.07
N LEU A 65 0.64 12.81 -0.88
CA LEU A 65 1.13 12.17 0.35
C LEU A 65 1.00 10.64 0.30
N PHE A 66 -0.12 10.12 -0.21
CA PHE A 66 -0.25 8.67 -0.39
C PHE A 66 0.73 8.12 -1.43
N THR A 67 1.01 8.88 -2.48
CA THR A 67 1.99 8.51 -3.50
C THR A 67 3.40 8.36 -2.90
N GLU A 68 3.82 9.32 -2.06
CA GLU A 68 5.10 9.28 -1.35
C GLU A 68 5.17 8.09 -0.38
N TYR A 69 4.11 7.90 0.42
CA TYR A 69 4.00 6.75 1.32
C TYR A 69 4.12 5.42 0.56
N ALA A 70 3.34 5.23 -0.52
CA ALA A 70 3.33 3.98 -1.28
C ALA A 70 4.65 3.70 -2.02
N ALA A 71 5.44 4.73 -2.32
CA ALA A 71 6.76 4.58 -2.93
C ALA A 71 7.81 4.04 -1.94
N THR A 72 7.70 4.41 -0.66
CA THR A 72 8.63 4.01 0.41
C THR A 72 8.12 2.83 1.26
N HIS A 73 6.84 2.49 1.13
CA HIS A 73 6.18 1.40 1.85
C HIS A 73 5.53 0.44 0.84
N PRO A 74 6.35 -0.41 0.18
CA PRO A 74 5.84 -1.47 -0.68
C PRO A 74 4.83 -2.38 0.03
N ARG A 75 4.00 -3.09 -0.74
CA ARG A 75 3.07 -4.06 -0.15
C ARG A 75 3.84 -5.32 0.23
N GLU A 76 3.88 -5.58 1.52
CA GLU A 76 4.31 -6.86 2.06
C GLU A 76 3.16 -7.88 2.03
N GLU A 77 3.55 -9.15 1.89
CA GLU A 77 2.64 -10.29 2.00
C GLU A 77 2.03 -10.35 3.40
N GLY A 78 0.76 -10.75 3.51
CA GLY A 78 0.07 -10.85 4.80
C GLY A 78 -0.43 -9.54 5.41
N VAL A 79 0.03 -8.37 4.93
CA VAL A 79 -0.49 -7.07 5.41
C VAL A 79 -1.95 -6.92 5.00
N ARG A 80 -2.84 -6.76 5.98
CA ARG A 80 -4.27 -6.55 5.74
C ARG A 80 -4.52 -5.12 5.27
N MET A 81 -5.52 -4.89 4.42
CA MET A 81 -5.84 -3.54 3.93
C MET A 81 -6.14 -2.53 5.04
N ARG A 82 -6.80 -2.99 6.12
CA ARG A 82 -7.06 -2.17 7.30
C ARG A 82 -5.77 -1.79 8.03
N GLN A 83 -4.79 -2.70 8.09
CA GLN A 83 -3.48 -2.39 8.66
C GLN A 83 -2.70 -1.37 7.81
N ASP A 84 -2.74 -1.49 6.48
CA ASP A 84 -2.09 -0.50 5.60
C ASP A 84 -2.69 0.91 5.73
N ALA A 85 -4.02 1.00 5.92
CA ALA A 85 -4.67 2.28 6.19
C ALA A 85 -4.22 2.90 7.54
N GLU A 86 -4.07 2.08 8.59
CA GLU A 86 -3.52 2.55 9.87
C GLU A 86 -2.04 2.94 9.76
N ASN A 87 -1.23 2.18 9.01
CA ASN A 87 0.17 2.51 8.76
C ASN A 87 0.30 3.85 8.06
N PHE A 88 -0.54 4.14 7.06
CA PHE A 88 -0.57 5.44 6.40
C PHE A 88 -0.96 6.57 7.35
N ALA A 89 -1.99 6.38 8.19
CA ALA A 89 -2.40 7.38 9.18
C ALA A 89 -1.29 7.68 10.20
N ASN A 90 -0.57 6.63 10.64
CA ASN A 90 0.58 6.77 11.53
C ASN A 90 1.75 7.48 10.84
N TRP A 91 2.02 7.15 9.57
CA TRP A 91 3.06 7.80 8.76
C TRP A 91 2.77 9.31 8.60
N LEU A 92 1.53 9.69 8.33
CA LEU A 92 1.10 11.10 8.26
C LEU A 92 1.28 11.81 9.60
N THR A 93 0.85 11.17 10.69
CA THR A 93 0.99 11.70 12.05
C THR A 93 2.45 11.94 12.42
N ALA A 94 3.33 10.97 12.16
CA ALA A 94 4.75 11.07 12.47
C ALA A 94 5.44 12.22 11.74
N ARG A 95 4.89 12.63 10.58
CA ARG A 95 5.37 13.75 9.77
C ARG A 95 4.69 15.08 10.08
N GLY A 96 3.75 15.11 11.04
CA GLY A 96 2.98 16.31 11.37
C GLY A 96 1.94 16.69 10.31
N GLU A 97 1.66 15.82 9.33
CA GLU A 97 0.67 16.07 8.28
C GLU A 97 -0.77 16.00 8.81
N LEU A 98 -0.94 15.36 9.96
CA LEU A 98 -2.19 15.13 10.65
C LEU A 98 -2.04 15.39 12.15
N LYS A 99 -2.94 16.20 12.72
CA LYS A 99 -3.06 16.36 14.17
C LYS A 99 -3.84 15.19 14.73
N ARG A 100 -3.26 14.34 15.59
CA ARG A 100 -3.97 13.18 16.17
C ARG A 100 -5.20 13.63 16.98
N PRO A 101 -6.44 13.34 16.54
CA PRO A 101 -7.61 13.44 17.38
C PRO A 101 -7.61 12.29 18.39
N ARG A 102 -8.08 12.56 19.61
CA ARG A 102 -8.13 11.56 20.69
C ARG A 102 -8.99 10.33 20.37
N TRP A 103 -9.88 10.42 19.38
CA TRP A 103 -10.80 9.35 18.98
C TRP A 103 -10.24 8.40 17.90
N TRP A 104 -9.09 8.67 17.27
CA TRP A 104 -8.45 7.75 16.31
C TRP A 104 -8.03 6.41 16.93
N GLN A 105 -7.85 6.33 18.26
CA GLN A 105 -7.64 5.06 18.96
C GLN A 105 -8.92 4.21 19.10
N ARG A 106 -10.11 4.77 18.86
CA ARG A 106 -11.41 4.16 19.16
C ARG A 106 -12.16 3.63 17.95
N LEU A 107 -11.61 3.73 16.74
CA LEU A 107 -12.16 2.98 15.60
C LEU A 107 -11.91 1.49 15.86
N PRO A 108 -12.96 0.64 15.86
CA PRO A 108 -12.82 -0.74 16.30
C PRO A 108 -12.02 -1.56 15.28
N GLY A 109 -10.70 -1.57 15.42
CA GLY A 109 -9.88 -2.71 15.08
C GLY A 109 -10.13 -3.77 16.14
N ARG A 110 -11.09 -4.67 15.89
CA ARG A 110 -11.33 -5.85 16.73
C ARG A 110 -9.98 -6.53 16.98
N ALA A 111 -9.53 -6.48 18.23
CA ALA A 111 -8.30 -7.11 18.70
C ALA A 111 -8.28 -8.58 18.24
N VAL A 112 -7.27 -8.93 17.44
CA VAL A 112 -6.88 -10.33 17.31
C VAL A 112 -6.13 -10.64 18.59
N ARG A 113 -6.79 -11.35 19.51
CA ARG A 113 -6.12 -11.97 20.65
C ARG A 113 -5.14 -12.99 20.10
N ALA A 114 -3.86 -12.82 20.43
CA ALA A 114 -2.87 -13.89 20.32
C ALA A 114 -3.27 -15.01 21.29
N ARG A 115 -3.23 -16.24 20.81
CA ARG A 115 -3.04 -17.44 21.64
C ARG A 115 -1.57 -17.80 21.60
#